data_AF-A0A1X1MUS3-F1
#
_entry.id   AF-A0A1X1MUS3-F1
#
_cell.length_a   1.000
_cell.length_b   1.000
_cell.length_c   1.000
_cell.angle_alpha   90.00
_cell.angle_beta   90.00
_cell.angle_gamma   90.00
#
_symmetry.space_group_name_H-M   'P 1'
#
loop_
_entity.id
_entity.type
_entity.pdbx_description
1 polymer ?
#
loop_
_entity_poly.entity_id
_entity_poly.type
_entity_poly.pdbx_seq_one_letter_code
_entity_poly.pdbx_strand_id
1 'polypeptide(L)'
;MTTHKTAIATALTSAALAVTIPIANATTIETPLLPDSGQSVQYDTNGDILAASDSSFYTGQGASIQGNAPRYLDNGDGTVTDLNTGLMWQKAHDYTRRNMAETVEHVEEMTLAGNTDWRVPTIKELYSLANFDGELLKPEDGGESKPYINTDYFEHEYDKRLPFAGQI
;
A
#
# COMPACT_ATOMS: atom_id res chain seq x y z
N MET A 1 38.99 -40.01 76.69
CA MET A 1 38.28 -40.20 75.42
C MET A 1 36.86 -39.71 75.61
N THR A 2 36.27 -39.11 74.58
CA THR A 2 34.86 -38.66 74.52
C THR A 2 34.58 -37.29 75.16
N THR A 3 34.66 -36.23 74.34
CA THR A 3 33.92 -34.99 74.57
C THR A 3 32.93 -34.85 73.42
N HIS A 4 31.66 -35.07 73.71
CA HIS A 4 30.56 -34.76 72.81
C HIS A 4 30.42 -33.24 72.70
N LYS A 5 30.45 -32.72 71.47
CA LYS A 5 29.95 -31.38 71.16
C LYS A 5 28.96 -31.49 69.99
N THR A 6 27.71 -31.18 70.28
CA THR A 6 26.62 -30.96 69.35
C THR A 6 26.79 -29.60 68.68
N ALA A 7 26.62 -29.50 67.35
CA ALA A 7 26.50 -28.22 66.64
C ALA A 7 25.48 -28.32 65.49
N ILE A 8 24.28 -27.82 65.79
CA ILE A 8 23.37 -26.93 65.03
C ILE A 8 23.26 -27.12 63.50
N ALA A 9 22.03 -27.43 63.10
CA ALA A 9 21.54 -27.45 61.72
C ALA A 9 21.69 -26.09 61.02
N THR A 10 22.27 -26.10 59.82
CA THR A 10 22.29 -24.93 58.93
C THR A 10 21.10 -25.04 57.97
N ALA A 11 20.19 -24.08 58.03
CA ALA A 11 19.08 -23.97 57.09
C ALA A 11 19.62 -23.59 55.71
N LEU A 12 19.35 -24.42 54.69
CA LEU A 12 19.56 -24.02 53.30
C LEU A 12 18.45 -23.03 52.91
N THR A 13 18.84 -21.80 52.59
CA THR A 13 17.97 -20.80 51.96
C THR A 13 17.85 -21.10 50.48
N SER A 14 16.63 -21.44 50.02
CA SER A 14 16.29 -21.50 48.59
C SER A 14 16.36 -20.10 47.98
N ALA A 15 17.26 -19.91 47.00
CA ALA A 15 17.23 -18.75 46.12
C ALA A 15 16.22 -19.03 44.99
N ALA A 16 15.11 -18.28 44.96
CA ALA A 16 14.19 -18.30 43.82
C ALA A 16 14.80 -17.53 42.65
N LEU A 17 15.04 -18.19 41.52
CA LEU A 17 15.47 -17.57 40.28
C LEU A 17 14.25 -16.88 39.64
N ALA A 18 14.22 -15.56 39.60
CA ALA A 18 13.21 -14.83 38.84
C ALA A 18 13.55 -14.89 37.34
N VAL A 19 12.81 -15.69 36.58
CA VAL A 19 12.87 -15.67 35.11
C VAL A 19 12.04 -14.49 34.62
N THR A 20 12.70 -13.43 34.18
CA THR A 20 12.04 -12.34 33.43
C THR A 20 11.78 -12.82 32.01
N ILE A 21 10.52 -13.07 31.69
CA ILE A 21 10.07 -13.29 30.31
C ILE A 21 9.98 -11.91 29.65
N PRO A 22 10.65 -11.65 28.52
CA PRO A 22 10.43 -10.42 27.78
C PRO A 22 8.98 -10.43 27.30
N ILE A 23 8.21 -9.42 27.70
CA ILE A 23 6.89 -9.17 27.14
C ILE A 23 7.14 -8.80 25.67
N ALA A 24 6.65 -9.62 24.75
CA ALA A 24 6.63 -9.25 23.35
C ALA A 24 5.83 -7.94 23.23
N ASN A 25 6.46 -6.87 22.73
CA ASN A 25 5.73 -5.65 22.39
C ASN A 25 4.60 -6.05 21.43
N ALA A 26 3.36 -5.76 21.80
CA ALA A 26 2.26 -5.88 20.87
C ALA A 26 2.54 -4.94 19.70
N THR A 27 2.78 -5.50 18.51
CA THR A 27 2.78 -4.71 17.28
C THR A 27 1.40 -4.06 17.21
N THR A 28 1.36 -2.74 17.33
CA THR A 28 0.13 -1.99 17.10
C THR A 28 -0.23 -2.26 15.65
N ILE A 29 -1.27 -3.05 15.39
CA ILE A 29 -1.83 -3.15 14.05
C ILE A 29 -2.50 -1.80 13.82
N GLU A 30 -1.75 -0.85 13.28
CA GLU A 30 -2.38 0.30 12.64
C GLU A 30 -3.30 -0.30 11.58
N THR A 31 -4.60 -0.10 11.75
CA THR A 31 -5.57 -0.49 10.73
C THR A 31 -5.12 0.18 9.43
N PRO A 32 -4.88 -0.57 8.35
CA PRO A 32 -4.40 0.02 7.11
C PRO A 32 -5.39 1.09 6.67
N LEU A 33 -4.95 2.33 6.62
CA LEU A 33 -5.78 3.46 6.24
C LEU A 33 -5.78 3.51 4.72
N LEU A 34 -6.96 3.45 4.10
CA LEU A 34 -7.06 3.65 2.66
C LEU A 34 -6.43 5.02 2.31
N PRO A 35 -5.66 5.09 1.20
CA PRO A 35 -5.22 6.37 0.70
C PRO A 35 -6.43 7.23 0.33
N ASP A 36 -6.27 8.53 0.48
CA ASP A 36 -7.13 9.52 -0.13
C ASP A 36 -7.00 9.47 -1.65
N SER A 37 -7.93 10.12 -2.33
CA SER A 37 -8.04 10.20 -3.79
C SER A 37 -6.77 10.66 -4.52
N GLY A 38 -5.85 11.33 -3.82
CA GLY A 38 -4.68 11.94 -4.43
C GLY A 38 -5.01 13.22 -5.20
N GLN A 39 -6.26 13.69 -5.18
CA GLN A 39 -6.64 14.95 -5.82
C GLN A 39 -5.93 16.14 -5.18
N SER A 40 -5.22 16.93 -5.99
CA SER A 40 -4.37 18.01 -5.51
C SER A 40 -4.81 19.41 -5.95
N VAL A 41 -5.80 19.51 -6.84
CA VAL A 41 -6.27 20.78 -7.43
C VAL A 41 -7.75 21.02 -7.16
N GLN A 42 -8.11 22.26 -6.80
CA GLN A 42 -9.50 22.71 -6.68
C GLN A 42 -9.97 23.30 -8.02
N TYR A 43 -11.27 23.19 -8.29
CA TYR A 43 -11.90 23.78 -9.47
C TYR A 43 -12.97 24.80 -9.07
N ASP A 44 -13.17 25.80 -9.92
CA ASP A 44 -14.24 26.78 -9.77
C ASP A 44 -15.58 26.26 -10.34
N THR A 45 -16.62 27.09 -10.35
CA THR A 45 -17.94 26.71 -10.87
C THR A 45 -18.00 26.57 -12.40
N ASN A 46 -16.99 27.03 -13.12
CA ASN A 46 -16.84 26.88 -14.57
C ASN A 46 -15.99 25.66 -14.93
N GLY A 47 -15.34 25.02 -13.94
CA GLY A 47 -14.40 23.92 -14.14
C GLY A 47 -12.96 24.37 -14.38
N ASP A 48 -12.65 25.65 -14.15
CA ASP A 48 -11.28 26.16 -14.26
C ASP A 48 -10.48 25.86 -12.99
N ILE A 49 -9.18 25.60 -13.15
CA ILE A 49 -8.25 25.38 -12.04
C ILE A 49 -8.23 26.61 -11.13
N LEU A 50 -8.44 26.38 -9.85
CA LEU A 50 -8.46 27.40 -8.81
C LEU A 50 -7.22 27.25 -7.91
N ALA A 51 -6.56 28.36 -7.60
CA ALA A 51 -5.60 28.39 -6.50
C ALA A 51 -6.32 28.02 -5.19
N ALA A 52 -5.66 27.27 -4.30
CA ALA A 52 -6.27 26.80 -3.06
C ALA A 52 -7.06 27.91 -2.34
N SER A 53 -8.35 27.67 -2.12
CA SER A 53 -9.29 28.64 -1.57
C SER A 53 -9.94 28.10 -0.31
N ASP A 54 -9.97 28.93 0.74
CA ASP A 54 -10.67 28.63 2.00
C ASP A 54 -12.15 29.04 1.96
N SER A 55 -12.64 29.49 0.81
CA SER A 55 -14.04 29.87 0.64
C SER A 55 -14.95 28.66 0.72
N SER A 56 -16.04 28.76 1.47
CA SER A 56 -17.04 27.69 1.62
C SER A 56 -17.66 27.23 0.29
N PHE A 57 -17.52 28.02 -0.77
CA PHE A 57 -17.95 27.65 -2.13
C PHE A 57 -17.05 26.60 -2.78
N TYR A 58 -15.78 26.52 -2.40
CA TYR A 58 -14.77 25.65 -3.03
C TYR A 58 -14.18 24.62 -2.05
N THR A 59 -14.36 24.79 -0.75
CA THR A 59 -14.05 23.78 0.28
C THR A 59 -15.06 22.62 0.24
N GLY A 60 -14.58 21.38 0.39
CA GLY A 60 -15.35 20.15 0.25
C GLY A 60 -14.96 19.29 -0.97
N GLN A 61 -14.14 19.83 -1.86
CA GLN A 61 -13.48 19.08 -2.95
C GLN A 61 -12.37 18.18 -2.38
N GLY A 62 -12.00 17.10 -3.07
CA GLY A 62 -10.92 16.19 -2.64
C GLY A 62 -9.63 16.95 -2.31
N ALA A 63 -9.22 17.86 -3.20
CA ALA A 63 -8.05 18.72 -3.02
C ALA A 63 -8.11 19.72 -1.84
N SER A 64 -9.28 19.94 -1.26
CA SER A 64 -9.44 20.80 -0.07
C SER A 64 -9.32 20.05 1.24
N ILE A 65 -9.19 18.72 1.20
CA ILE A 65 -9.08 17.85 2.36
C ILE A 65 -7.68 17.26 2.41
N GLN A 66 -7.04 17.34 3.57
CA GLN A 66 -5.77 16.66 3.81
C GLN A 66 -6.06 15.23 4.32
N GLY A 67 -6.20 14.27 3.41
CA GLY A 67 -6.32 12.86 3.75
C GLY A 67 -4.96 12.13 3.85
N ASN A 68 -5.02 10.80 3.91
CA ASN A 68 -3.84 9.95 3.93
C ASN A 68 -3.25 9.85 2.51
N ALA A 69 -2.07 10.41 2.27
CA ALA A 69 -1.46 10.34 0.93
C ALA A 69 -1.11 8.89 0.54
N PRO A 70 -1.16 8.52 -0.75
CA PRO A 70 -0.58 7.28 -1.25
C PRO A 70 0.90 7.19 -0.87
N ARG A 71 1.33 6.04 -0.32
CA ARG A 71 2.71 5.81 0.13
C ARG A 71 3.19 4.46 -0.37
N TYR A 72 4.22 4.47 -1.20
CA TYR A 72 4.76 3.28 -1.83
C TYR A 72 6.26 3.14 -1.57
N LEU A 73 6.72 1.90 -1.54
CA LEU A 73 8.13 1.52 -1.52
C LEU A 73 8.39 0.60 -2.72
N ASP A 74 9.30 1.01 -3.61
CA ASP A 74 9.83 0.11 -4.63
C ASP A 74 10.85 -0.83 -3.97
N ASN A 75 10.62 -2.14 -4.09
CA ASN A 75 11.49 -3.15 -3.49
C ASN A 75 12.73 -3.46 -4.37
N GLY A 76 12.76 -2.96 -5.61
CA GLY A 76 13.88 -3.16 -6.53
C GLY A 76 13.96 -4.58 -7.14
N ASP A 77 12.91 -5.38 -6.95
CA ASP A 77 12.82 -6.79 -7.39
C ASP A 77 11.62 -7.06 -8.32
N GLY A 78 11.00 -6.00 -8.84
CA GLY A 78 9.78 -6.07 -9.64
C GLY A 78 8.49 -6.00 -8.81
N THR A 79 8.57 -5.69 -7.52
CA THR A 79 7.42 -5.48 -6.64
C THR A 79 7.41 -4.09 -5.98
N VAL A 80 6.22 -3.65 -5.59
CA VAL A 80 5.97 -2.39 -4.87
C VAL A 80 5.17 -2.70 -3.60
N THR A 81 5.64 -2.23 -2.45
CA THR A 81 4.89 -2.31 -1.19
C THR A 81 4.04 -1.05 -1.00
N ASP A 82 2.74 -1.23 -0.85
CA ASP A 82 1.80 -0.19 -0.42
C ASP A 82 1.86 -0.06 1.11
N LEU A 83 2.45 1.04 1.58
CA LEU A 83 2.65 1.31 3.01
C LEU A 83 1.36 1.70 3.74
N ASN A 84 0.28 1.99 3.00
CA ASN A 84 -1.02 2.32 3.57
C ASN A 84 -1.85 1.07 3.84
N THR A 85 -1.82 0.09 2.93
CA THR A 85 -2.57 -1.17 3.06
C THR A 85 -1.75 -2.33 3.63
N GLY A 86 -0.41 -2.24 3.56
CA GLY A 86 0.50 -3.33 3.86
C GLY A 86 0.58 -4.39 2.76
N LEU A 87 -0.10 -4.19 1.63
CA LEU A 87 -0.09 -5.12 0.50
C LEU A 87 1.17 -4.93 -0.36
N MET A 88 1.59 -6.01 -1.00
CA MET A 88 2.65 -6.00 -2.00
C MET A 88 2.05 -6.24 -3.38
N TRP A 89 2.50 -5.48 -4.35
CA TRP A 89 1.96 -5.43 -5.70
C TRP A 89 3.04 -5.76 -6.71
N GLN A 90 2.65 -6.39 -7.82
CA GLN A 90 3.51 -6.48 -8.99
C GLN A 90 3.72 -5.07 -9.57
N LYS A 91 4.96 -4.73 -9.92
CA LYS A 91 5.31 -3.40 -10.43
C LYS A 91 4.82 -3.15 -11.86
N ALA A 92 4.89 -4.18 -12.71
CA ALA A 92 4.53 -4.12 -14.13
C ALA A 92 3.57 -5.26 -14.48
N HIS A 93 2.47 -4.93 -15.15
CA HIS A 93 1.58 -5.94 -15.74
C HIS A 93 2.15 -6.43 -17.09
N ASP A 94 1.76 -7.65 -17.50
CA ASP A 94 2.00 -8.08 -18.87
C ASP A 94 0.89 -7.56 -19.82
N TYR A 95 1.18 -7.56 -21.12
CA TYR A 95 0.21 -7.16 -22.15
C TYR A 95 -0.65 -8.33 -22.65
N THR A 96 -0.60 -9.48 -21.98
CA THR A 96 -1.34 -10.68 -22.40
C THR A 96 -2.75 -10.62 -21.87
N ARG A 97 -3.71 -10.59 -22.80
CA ARG A 97 -5.14 -10.61 -22.46
C ARG A 97 -5.54 -11.98 -21.99
N ARG A 98 -6.18 -12.00 -20.83
CA ARG A 98 -6.74 -13.19 -20.21
C ARG A 98 -8.17 -12.89 -19.77
N ASN A 99 -9.04 -13.88 -19.86
CA ASN A 99 -10.31 -13.82 -19.16
C ASN A 99 -10.09 -14.06 -17.65
N MET A 100 -11.13 -13.93 -16.83
CA MET A 100 -10.99 -14.08 -15.37
C MET A 100 -10.46 -15.46 -14.96
N ALA A 101 -10.91 -16.54 -15.60
CA ALA A 101 -10.47 -17.90 -15.25
C ALA A 101 -8.98 -18.11 -15.57
N GLU A 102 -8.56 -17.71 -16.76
CA GLU A 102 -7.14 -17.73 -17.17
C GLU A 102 -6.26 -16.82 -16.30
N THR A 103 -6.81 -15.70 -15.82
CA THR A 103 -6.09 -14.77 -14.92
C THR A 103 -5.84 -15.40 -13.56
N VAL A 104 -6.85 -16.06 -12.98
CA VAL A 104 -6.71 -16.75 -11.70
C VAL A 104 -5.66 -17.86 -11.82
N GLU A 105 -5.76 -18.71 -12.84
CA GLU A 105 -4.77 -19.77 -13.09
C GLU A 105 -3.36 -19.20 -13.25
N HIS A 106 -3.20 -18.15 -14.07
CA HIS A 106 -1.89 -17.52 -14.28
C HIS A 106 -1.28 -16.97 -12.98
N VAL A 107 -2.08 -16.31 -12.14
CA VAL A 107 -1.59 -15.70 -10.91
C VAL A 107 -1.26 -16.76 -9.84
N GLU A 108 -2.05 -17.83 -9.75
CA GLU A 108 -1.80 -18.94 -8.81
C GLU A 108 -0.50 -19.71 -9.14
N GLU A 109 -0.11 -19.77 -10.42
CA GLU A 109 1.15 -20.38 -10.86
C GLU A 109 2.34 -19.40 -10.88
N MET A 110 2.09 -18.11 -10.64
CA MET A 110 3.10 -17.07 -10.77
C MET A 110 4.13 -17.13 -9.64
N THR A 111 5.41 -17.02 -10.02
CA THR A 111 6.51 -16.77 -9.09
C THR A 111 7.15 -15.43 -9.43
N LEU A 112 7.19 -14.51 -8.47
CA LEU A 112 7.78 -13.18 -8.63
C LEU A 112 8.43 -12.76 -7.31
N ALA A 113 9.65 -12.18 -7.40
CA ALA A 113 10.45 -11.78 -6.25
C ALA A 113 10.65 -12.88 -5.19
N GLY A 114 10.67 -14.15 -5.63
CA GLY A 114 10.78 -15.32 -4.75
C GLY A 114 9.51 -15.69 -4.00
N ASN A 115 8.38 -15.00 -4.25
CA ASN A 115 7.08 -15.31 -3.68
C ASN A 115 6.22 -16.11 -4.67
N THR A 116 5.43 -17.04 -4.14
CA THR A 116 4.57 -17.97 -4.89
C THR A 116 3.12 -17.94 -4.41
N ASP A 117 2.77 -17.01 -3.52
CA ASP A 117 1.46 -16.86 -2.89
C ASP A 117 0.68 -15.66 -3.46
N TRP A 118 0.92 -15.35 -4.73
CA TRP A 118 0.22 -14.29 -5.46
C TRP A 118 -1.25 -14.64 -5.65
N ARG A 119 -2.11 -13.61 -5.64
CA ARG A 119 -3.56 -13.74 -5.87
C ARG A 119 -4.08 -12.57 -6.68
N VAL A 120 -5.24 -12.77 -7.30
CA VAL A 120 -5.97 -11.66 -7.94
C VAL A 120 -6.46 -10.70 -6.85
N PRO A 121 -6.22 -9.38 -7.00
CA PRO A 121 -6.69 -8.40 -6.03
C PRO A 121 -8.21 -8.23 -6.09
N THR A 122 -8.80 -7.84 -4.97
CA THR A 122 -10.20 -7.43 -4.92
C THR A 122 -10.37 -6.02 -5.49
N ILE A 123 -11.59 -5.66 -5.89
CA ILE A 123 -11.90 -4.31 -6.40
C ILE A 123 -11.51 -3.21 -5.38
N LYS A 124 -11.66 -3.46 -4.07
CA LYS A 124 -11.32 -2.48 -3.03
C LYS A 124 -9.81 -2.27 -2.90
N GLU A 125 -9.03 -3.33 -3.08
CA GLU A 125 -7.57 -3.25 -3.05
C GLU A 125 -7.05 -2.57 -4.31
N LEU A 126 -7.64 -2.84 -5.48
CA LEU A 126 -7.32 -2.07 -6.69
C LEU A 126 -7.64 -0.57 -6.52
N TYR A 127 -8.74 -0.25 -5.84
CA TYR A 127 -9.11 1.13 -5.57
C TYR A 127 -8.08 1.87 -4.71
N SER A 128 -7.30 1.16 -3.86
CA SER A 128 -6.23 1.80 -3.08
C SER A 128 -5.00 2.18 -3.90
N LEU A 129 -4.90 1.72 -5.15
CA LEU A 129 -3.83 2.13 -6.08
C LEU A 129 -4.22 3.30 -6.99
N ALA A 130 -5.51 3.65 -7.02
CA ALA A 130 -6.02 4.64 -7.94
C ALA A 130 -5.51 6.05 -7.59
N ASN A 131 -4.96 6.73 -8.60
CA ASN A 131 -4.63 8.15 -8.54
C ASN A 131 -5.72 8.93 -9.29
N PHE A 132 -6.57 9.66 -8.58
CA PHE A 132 -7.73 10.36 -9.17
C PHE A 132 -7.37 11.71 -9.81
N ASP A 133 -6.09 12.10 -9.80
CA ASP A 133 -5.55 13.20 -10.61
C ASP A 133 -5.10 12.76 -12.02
N GLY A 134 -5.32 11.48 -12.37
CA GLY A 134 -5.15 10.99 -13.74
C GLY A 134 -6.07 11.70 -14.72
N GLU A 135 -5.66 11.76 -15.98
CA GLU A 135 -6.35 12.52 -17.02
C GLU A 135 -6.26 11.78 -18.36
N LEU A 136 -7.41 11.53 -18.97
CA LEU A 136 -7.49 11.00 -20.34
C LEU A 136 -7.80 12.15 -21.29
N LEU A 137 -6.78 12.59 -22.02
CA LEU A 137 -6.91 13.60 -23.04
C LEU A 137 -7.39 12.97 -24.35
N LYS A 138 -8.20 13.73 -25.10
CA LYS A 138 -8.55 13.31 -26.46
C LYS A 138 -7.39 13.64 -27.40
N PRO A 139 -7.26 12.90 -28.52
CA PRO A 139 -6.24 13.19 -29.52
C PRO A 139 -6.30 14.63 -30.04
N GLU A 140 -7.50 15.23 -30.12
CA GLU A 140 -7.69 16.60 -30.59
C GLU A 140 -7.13 17.68 -29.65
N ASP A 141 -6.94 17.38 -28.35
CA ASP A 141 -6.52 18.35 -27.34
C ASP A 141 -4.98 18.53 -27.30
N GLY A 142 -4.22 17.70 -28.03
CA GLY A 142 -2.79 17.91 -28.28
C GLY A 142 -1.85 17.69 -27.09
N GLY A 143 -2.29 16.99 -26.04
CA GLY A 143 -1.48 16.66 -24.85
C GLY A 143 -1.28 15.16 -24.63
N GLU A 144 -0.48 14.81 -23.61
CA GLU A 144 -0.28 13.42 -23.17
C GLU A 144 -1.21 13.11 -21.99
N SER A 145 -1.94 11.99 -22.08
CA SER A 145 -2.76 11.47 -20.98
C SER A 145 -1.90 11.08 -19.78
N LYS A 146 -2.41 11.35 -18.59
CA LYS A 146 -1.80 10.96 -17.31
C LYS A 146 -2.50 9.71 -16.76
N PRO A 147 -1.79 8.60 -16.50
CA PRO A 147 -2.41 7.42 -15.93
C PRO A 147 -3.08 7.64 -14.57
N TYR A 148 -4.16 6.92 -14.32
CA TYR A 148 -4.86 6.86 -13.01
C TYR A 148 -4.13 5.97 -11.99
N ILE A 149 -2.80 5.87 -12.09
CA ILE A 149 -1.92 5.12 -11.18
C ILE A 149 -0.61 5.90 -11.04
N ASN A 150 0.05 5.79 -9.90
CA ASN A 150 1.31 6.47 -9.66
C ASN A 150 2.46 5.82 -10.47
N THR A 151 2.84 6.45 -11.58
CA THR A 151 3.87 5.95 -12.50
C THR A 151 5.31 6.13 -12.01
N ASP A 152 5.53 6.82 -10.88
CA ASP A 152 6.84 6.83 -10.24
C ASP A 152 7.17 5.46 -9.61
N TYR A 153 6.13 4.66 -9.34
CA TYR A 153 6.24 3.33 -8.72
C TYR A 153 5.74 2.20 -9.62
N PHE A 154 4.68 2.40 -10.40
CA PHE A 154 4.08 1.38 -11.25
C PHE A 154 4.39 1.60 -12.73
N GLU A 155 4.79 0.52 -13.41
CA GLU A 155 5.09 0.57 -14.83
C GLU A 155 3.80 0.44 -15.63
N HIS A 156 3.30 1.59 -16.09
CA HIS A 156 2.14 1.69 -16.95
C HIS A 156 2.30 2.85 -17.93
N GLU A 157 2.01 2.59 -19.19
CA GLU A 157 1.85 3.60 -20.22
C GLU A 157 0.63 3.28 -21.09
N TYR A 158 -0.05 4.32 -21.57
CA TYR A 158 -1.09 4.15 -22.56
C TYR A 158 -0.46 3.86 -23.94
N ASP A 159 -1.04 2.93 -24.70
CA ASP A 159 -0.59 2.67 -26.07
C ASP A 159 -0.83 3.91 -26.94
N LYS A 160 0.25 4.53 -27.39
CA LYS A 160 0.24 5.76 -28.20
C LYS A 160 -0.42 5.59 -29.57
N ARG A 161 -0.63 4.35 -30.02
CA ARG A 161 -1.33 4.05 -31.29
C ARG A 161 -2.85 4.10 -31.14
N LEU A 162 -3.35 4.03 -29.91
CA LEU A 162 -4.77 4.06 -29.64
C LEU A 162 -5.23 5.49 -29.39
N PRO A 163 -6.20 6.00 -30.17
CA PRO A 163 -6.72 7.35 -29.96
C PRO A 163 -7.42 7.52 -28.61
N PHE A 164 -7.95 6.44 -28.02
CA PHE A 164 -8.55 6.48 -26.69
C PHE A 164 -8.00 5.37 -25.80
N ALA A 165 -7.81 5.66 -24.51
CA ALA A 165 -7.46 4.62 -23.54
C ALA A 165 -8.57 3.55 -23.49
N GLY A 166 -8.17 2.28 -23.53
CA GLY A 166 -9.09 1.15 -23.55
C GLY A 166 -9.69 0.82 -24.92
N GLN A 167 -9.31 1.51 -26.01
CA GLN A 167 -9.62 1.03 -27.36
C GLN A 167 -8.86 -0.24 -27.68
N ILE A 168 -9.55 -1.16 -28.34
CA ILE A 168 -9.03 -2.47 -28.75
C ILE A 168 -9.92 -3.11 -29.78
#